data_AF-A0A7V0NEP2-F1
#
_entry.id   AF-A0A7V0NEP2-F1
#
_cell.length_a   1.000
_cell.length_b   1.000
_cell.length_c   1.000
_cell.angle_alpha   90.00
_cell.angle_beta   90.00
_cell.angle_gamma   90.00
#
_symmetry.space_group_name_H-M   'P 1'
#
loop_
_entity.id
_entity.type
_entity.pdbx_description
1 polymer ?
#
loop_
_entity_poly.entity_id
_entity_poly.type
_entity_poly.pdbx_seq_one_letter_code
_entity_poly.pdbx_strand_id
1 'polypeptide(L)'
;LKELENLSTKIVHTIEKTRKFKLYLATPAIFKNGWLPSWIDRESLKGEYEGINLQLISACIGKCVCIGGFEMKGKDKVREKIRPQPKKMFRAVPAGSVYYFEIENPTKENVTKIIDSFHYKNISEERKKEGFGFSLVGIVK
;
A
#
# COMPACT_ATOMS: atom_id res chain seq x y z
N LEU A 1 11.16 -14.40 21.37
CA LEU A 1 10.02 -13.58 21.84
C LEU A 1 10.49 -12.20 22.33
N LYS A 2 11.33 -12.11 23.38
CA LYS A 2 11.91 -10.84 23.87
C LYS A 2 12.59 -9.96 22.80
N GLU A 3 13.30 -10.58 21.85
CA GLU A 3 13.96 -9.83 20.75
C GLU A 3 12.97 -9.19 19.78
N LEU A 4 11.84 -9.85 19.50
CA LEU A 4 10.79 -9.33 18.62
C LEU A 4 10.04 -8.15 19.28
N GLU A 5 9.77 -8.25 20.58
CA GLU A 5 9.18 -7.17 21.37
C GLU A 5 10.10 -5.94 21.43
N ASN A 6 11.40 -6.16 21.60
CA ASN A 6 12.40 -5.10 21.62
C ASN A 6 12.50 -4.41 20.25
N LEU A 7 12.44 -5.19 19.15
CA LEU A 7 12.45 -4.65 17.80
C LEU A 7 11.21 -3.80 17.50
N SER A 8 10.02 -4.26 17.87
CA SER A 8 8.77 -3.50 17.73
C SER A 8 8.84 -2.18 18.48
N THR A 9 9.31 -2.22 19.74
CA THR A 9 9.48 -1.03 20.57
C THR A 9 10.45 -0.03 19.94
N LYS A 10 11.56 -0.51 19.39
CA LYS A 10 12.55 0.33 18.68
C LYS A 10 11.97 0.99 17.43
N ILE A 11 11.16 0.26 16.67
CA ILE A 11 10.49 0.79 15.46
C ILE A 11 9.55 1.93 15.87
N VAL A 12 8.66 1.68 16.84
CA VAL A 12 7.70 2.68 17.33
C VAL A 12 8.44 3.94 17.79
N HIS A 13 9.46 3.78 18.65
CA HIS A 13 10.23 4.90 19.17
C HIS A 13 10.96 5.70 18.07
N THR A 14 11.49 5.01 17.04
CA THR A 14 12.19 5.67 15.94
C THR A 14 11.22 6.48 15.08
N ILE A 15 10.04 5.93 14.76
CA ILE A 15 9.02 6.64 13.97
C ILE A 15 8.45 7.80 14.78
N GLU A 16 8.22 7.64 16.08
CA GLU A 16 7.78 8.71 16.97
C GLU A 16 8.77 9.89 16.97
N LYS A 17 10.07 9.61 17.10
CA LYS A 17 11.11 10.63 17.11
C LYS A 17 11.33 11.31 15.75
N THR A 18 11.35 10.54 14.67
CA THR A 18 11.67 11.05 13.32
C THR A 18 10.46 11.54 12.55
N ARG A 19 9.25 11.15 13.00
CA ARG A 19 7.96 11.33 12.32
C ARG A 19 7.86 10.63 10.98
N LYS A 20 8.87 9.85 10.59
CA LYS A 20 9.00 9.32 9.24
C LYS A 20 9.01 7.81 9.26
N PHE A 21 8.35 7.23 8.28
CA PHE A 21 8.36 5.80 8.02
C PHE A 21 8.32 5.56 6.52
N LYS A 22 8.66 4.32 6.14
CA LYS A 22 8.55 3.89 4.75
C LYS A 22 7.62 2.69 4.63
N LEU A 23 6.87 2.64 3.56
CA LEU A 23 6.09 1.49 3.14
C LEU A 23 6.79 0.82 1.96
N TYR A 24 7.24 -0.40 2.17
CA TYR A 24 7.74 -1.27 1.11
C TYR A 24 6.59 -2.13 0.58
N LEU A 25 6.38 -2.13 -0.73
CA LEU A 25 5.40 -2.99 -1.40
C LEU A 25 6.05 -4.31 -1.80
N ALA A 26 5.74 -5.40 -1.10
CA ALA A 26 6.26 -6.71 -1.45
C ALA A 26 5.53 -7.33 -2.65
N THR A 27 4.30 -6.93 -2.91
CA THR A 27 3.53 -7.32 -4.10
C THR A 27 3.05 -6.08 -4.85
N PRO A 28 2.74 -6.18 -6.16
CA PRO A 28 2.26 -5.03 -6.92
C PRO A 28 1.01 -4.42 -6.29
N ALA A 29 0.87 -3.11 -6.35
CA ALA A 29 -0.30 -2.40 -5.82
C ALA A 29 -1.05 -1.66 -6.94
N ILE A 30 -2.38 -1.75 -6.92
CA ILE A 30 -3.24 -1.05 -7.87
C ILE A 30 -3.92 0.09 -7.12
N PHE A 31 -3.50 1.32 -7.45
CA PHE A 31 -4.12 2.54 -6.94
C PHE A 31 -4.96 3.21 -8.03
N LYS A 32 -6.04 3.89 -7.63
CA LYS A 32 -6.98 4.54 -8.54
C LYS A 32 -6.34 5.73 -9.27
N ASN A 33 -5.42 6.45 -8.61
CA ASN A 33 -4.68 7.55 -9.22
C ASN A 33 -3.33 7.10 -9.82
N GLY A 34 -3.28 5.85 -10.29
CA GLY A 34 -2.11 5.25 -10.94
C GLY A 34 -1.06 4.81 -9.92
N TRP A 35 -0.06 5.66 -9.69
CA TRP A 35 0.98 5.39 -8.68
C TRP A 35 0.64 6.00 -7.32
N LEU A 36 -0.24 7.00 -7.29
CA LEU A 36 -0.66 7.67 -6.06
C LEU A 36 -1.93 6.98 -5.54
N PRO A 37 -1.98 6.57 -4.27
CA PRO A 37 -3.23 6.15 -3.61
C PRO A 37 -4.31 7.24 -3.66
N SER A 38 -5.59 6.88 -3.74
CA SER A 38 -6.67 7.89 -3.86
C SER A 38 -6.96 8.67 -2.59
N TRP A 39 -6.50 8.17 -1.44
CA TRP A 39 -6.57 8.87 -0.16
C TRP A 39 -5.49 9.96 0.01
N ILE A 40 -4.58 10.12 -0.97
CA ILE A 40 -3.60 11.20 -0.99
C ILE A 40 -4.00 12.23 -2.05
N ASP A 41 -4.10 13.48 -1.62
CA ASP A 41 -4.30 14.62 -2.51
C ASP A 41 -3.06 14.87 -3.38
N ARG A 42 -3.28 15.13 -4.66
CA ARG A 42 -2.20 15.21 -5.66
C ARG A 42 -1.38 16.49 -5.56
N GLU A 43 -1.99 17.59 -5.10
CA GLU A 43 -1.33 18.90 -5.06
C GLU A 43 -0.53 19.07 -3.77
N SER A 44 -1.15 18.74 -2.63
CA SER A 44 -0.54 18.87 -1.31
C SER A 44 0.32 17.68 -0.90
N LEU A 45 0.12 16.52 -1.54
CA LEU A 45 0.67 15.22 -1.12
C LEU A 45 0.28 14.81 0.31
N LYS A 46 -0.78 15.41 0.85
CA LYS A 46 -1.35 15.07 2.15
C LYS A 46 -2.54 14.15 1.97
N GLY A 47 -2.79 13.30 2.95
CA GLY A 47 -3.88 12.35 2.93
C GLY A 47 -4.25 11.86 4.31
N GLU A 48 -5.44 11.30 4.43
CA GLU A 48 -5.91 10.65 5.64
C GLU A 48 -6.09 9.16 5.37
N TYR A 49 -5.46 8.33 6.19
CA TYR A 49 -5.66 6.88 6.14
C TYR A 49 -6.15 6.38 7.50
N GLU A 50 -7.36 5.83 7.52
CA GLU A 50 -8.02 5.29 8.73
C GLU A 50 -7.99 6.26 9.93
N GLY A 51 -8.15 7.57 9.72
CA GLY A 51 -8.12 8.58 10.78
C GLY A 51 -6.72 9.10 11.14
N ILE A 52 -5.71 8.82 10.32
CA ILE A 52 -4.32 9.30 10.52
C ILE A 52 -3.93 10.21 9.36
N ASN A 53 -3.53 11.44 9.68
CA ASN A 53 -3.02 12.39 8.70
C ASN A 53 -1.55 12.08 8.37
N LEU A 54 -1.31 11.85 7.08
CA LEU A 54 -0.03 11.47 6.52
C LEU A 54 0.32 12.41 5.37
N GLN A 55 1.60 12.76 5.26
CA GLN A 55 2.14 13.45 4.12
C GLN A 55 3.10 12.53 3.37
N LEU A 56 2.91 12.36 2.06
CA LEU A 56 3.84 11.66 1.20
C LEU A 56 5.00 12.58 0.87
N ILE A 57 6.20 12.20 1.31
CA ILE A 57 7.44 12.96 1.07
C ILE A 57 8.04 12.59 -0.28
N SER A 58 8.10 11.29 -0.56
CA SER A 58 8.68 10.78 -1.79
C SER A 58 8.23 9.35 -2.07
N ALA A 59 8.31 8.92 -3.31
CA ALA A 59 8.06 7.55 -3.71
C ALA A 59 9.12 7.09 -4.71
N CYS A 60 9.78 5.97 -4.40
CA CYS A 60 10.72 5.30 -5.29
C CYS A 60 9.97 4.18 -6.01
N ILE A 61 9.55 4.45 -7.25
CA ILE A 61 8.68 3.58 -8.03
C ILE A 61 9.32 3.27 -9.38
N GLY A 62 9.28 1.99 -9.77
CA GLY A 62 9.73 1.55 -11.08
C GLY A 62 8.71 1.77 -12.20
N LYS A 63 8.99 1.22 -13.39
CA LYS A 63 8.02 1.21 -14.48
C LYS A 63 6.76 0.44 -14.07
N CYS A 64 5.59 0.99 -14.39
CA CYS A 64 4.33 0.34 -14.06
C CYS A 64 4.20 -1.04 -14.74
N VAL A 65 3.55 -1.98 -14.06
CA VAL A 65 3.29 -3.33 -14.56
C VAL A 65 1.82 -3.47 -14.94
N CYS A 66 1.55 -4.04 -16.10
CA CYS A 66 0.18 -4.28 -16.58
C CYS A 66 -0.33 -5.61 -16.00
N ILE A 67 -1.37 -5.53 -15.16
CA ILE A 67 -1.96 -6.69 -14.51
C ILE A 67 -3.34 -6.93 -15.10
N GLY A 68 -3.48 -8.05 -15.80
CA GLY A 68 -4.75 -8.55 -16.30
C GLY A 68 -5.04 -9.95 -15.75
N GLY A 69 -5.29 -10.87 -16.68
CA GLY A 69 -5.59 -12.26 -16.44
C GLY A 69 -6.88 -12.70 -17.13
N PHE A 70 -7.31 -13.92 -16.86
CA PHE A 70 -8.55 -14.47 -17.37
C PHE A 70 -9.45 -14.93 -16.21
N GLU A 71 -10.74 -14.66 -16.32
CA GLU A 71 -11.78 -15.23 -15.49
C GLU A 71 -12.25 -16.53 -16.14
N MET A 72 -11.93 -17.67 -15.53
CA MET A 72 -12.19 -18.99 -16.13
C MET A 72 -13.68 -19.31 -16.32
N LYS A 73 -14.54 -18.76 -15.46
CA LYS A 73 -16.01 -18.90 -15.51
C LYS A 73 -16.70 -17.61 -15.97
N GLY A 74 -16.06 -16.87 -16.88
CA GLY A 74 -16.66 -15.67 -17.44
C GLY A 74 -17.90 -15.99 -18.29
N LYS A 75 -18.88 -15.09 -18.29
CA LYS A 75 -20.00 -15.16 -19.23
C LYS A 75 -19.61 -14.46 -20.53
N ASP A 76 -19.50 -15.21 -21.62
CA ASP A 76 -19.33 -14.63 -22.95
C ASP A 76 -20.61 -13.88 -23.33
N LYS A 77 -20.52 -12.56 -23.49
CA LYS A 77 -21.64 -11.70 -23.84
C LYS A 77 -22.13 -11.89 -25.28
N VAL A 78 -21.27 -12.39 -26.18
CA VAL A 78 -21.59 -12.58 -27.59
C VAL A 78 -22.25 -13.94 -27.82
N ARG A 79 -21.72 -14.98 -27.17
CA ARG A 79 -22.16 -16.38 -27.39
C ARG A 79 -23.07 -16.92 -26.29
N GLU A 80 -23.31 -16.14 -25.24
CA GLU A 80 -24.09 -16.49 -24.05
C GLU A 80 -23.68 -17.82 -23.38
N LYS A 81 -22.39 -18.17 -23.45
CA LYS A 81 -21.82 -19.39 -22.85
C LYS A 81 -20.80 -19.07 -21.77
N ILE A 82 -20.67 -19.96 -20.80
CA ILE A 82 -19.62 -19.89 -19.77
C ILE A 82 -18.30 -20.34 -20.41
N ARG A 83 -17.32 -19.43 -20.50
CA ARG A 83 -15.95 -19.74 -20.95
C ARG A 83 -14.95 -18.72 -20.41
N PRO A 84 -13.64 -19.00 -20.45
CA PRO A 84 -12.64 -18.03 -20.03
C PRO A 84 -12.80 -16.67 -20.73
N GLN A 85 -12.90 -15.59 -19.96
CA GLN A 85 -12.99 -14.22 -20.46
C GLN A 85 -11.83 -13.37 -19.92
N PRO A 86 -11.29 -12.42 -20.70
CA PRO A 86 -10.22 -11.55 -20.23
C PRO A 86 -10.72 -10.64 -19.09
N LYS A 87 -9.93 -10.53 -18.02
CA LYS A 87 -10.19 -9.57 -16.94
C LYS A 87 -9.80 -8.15 -17.37
N LYS A 88 -10.38 -7.16 -16.69
CA LYS A 88 -9.96 -5.76 -16.83
C LYS A 88 -8.45 -5.64 -16.59
N MET A 89 -7.77 -4.96 -17.51
CA MET A 89 -6.34 -4.66 -17.39
C MET A 89 -6.15 -3.44 -16.48
N PHE A 90 -5.25 -3.54 -15.51
CA PHE A 90 -4.86 -2.46 -14.61
C PHE A 90 -3.39 -2.13 -14.79
N ARG A 91 -3.02 -0.87 -14.60
CA ARG A 91 -1.63 -0.47 -14.40
C ARG A 91 -1.37 -0.45 -12.91
N ALA A 92 -0.41 -1.26 -12.46
CA ALA A 92 -0.05 -1.37 -11.06
C ALA A 92 1.36 -0.83 -10.82
N VAL A 93 1.57 -0.37 -9.60
CA VAL A 93 2.88 -0.08 -9.03
C VAL A 93 3.63 -1.41 -8.88
N PRO A 94 4.87 -1.54 -9.37
CA PRO A 94 5.61 -2.80 -9.29
C PRO A 94 5.94 -3.15 -7.83
N ALA A 95 6.07 -4.45 -7.57
CA ALA A 95 6.67 -4.93 -6.34
C ALA A 95 8.10 -4.36 -6.18
N GLY A 96 8.51 -4.13 -4.95
CA GLY A 96 9.77 -3.47 -4.62
C GLY A 96 9.67 -1.95 -4.49
N SER A 97 8.54 -1.34 -4.85
CA SER A 97 8.35 0.11 -4.72
C SER A 97 8.28 0.53 -3.25
N VAL A 98 8.81 1.72 -2.96
CA VAL A 98 8.88 2.25 -1.59
C VAL A 98 8.27 3.65 -1.53
N TYR A 99 7.40 3.87 -0.56
CA TYR A 99 6.79 5.17 -0.29
C TYR A 99 7.29 5.68 1.06
N TYR A 100 7.70 6.95 1.11
CA TYR A 100 8.19 7.61 2.31
C TYR A 100 7.14 8.59 2.81
N PHE A 101 6.70 8.41 4.05
CA PHE A 101 5.66 9.21 4.67
C PHE A 101 6.18 9.94 5.89
N GLU A 102 5.58 11.10 6.16
CA GLU A 102 5.71 11.85 7.40
C GLU A 102 4.35 11.95 8.09
N ILE A 103 4.34 11.74 9.41
CA ILE A 103 3.13 11.84 10.23
C ILE A 103 3.01 13.23 10.85
N GLU A 104 1.83 13.84 10.77
CA GLU A 104 1.61 15.17 11.35
C GLU A 104 1.65 15.13 12.89
N ASN A 105 0.96 14.17 13.52
CA ASN A 105 0.90 14.01 14.98
C ASN A 105 1.49 12.66 15.44
N PRO A 106 2.81 12.59 15.72
CA PRO A 106 3.52 11.36 16.10
C PRO A 106 3.25 10.96 17.55
N THR A 107 2.01 10.62 17.91
CA THR A 107 1.74 9.98 19.21
C THR A 107 2.04 8.48 19.12
N LYS A 108 2.46 7.87 20.23
CA LYS A 108 2.70 6.42 20.31
C LYS A 108 1.49 5.59 19.83
N GLU A 109 0.28 6.05 20.12
CA GLU A 109 -0.97 5.45 19.66
C GLU A 109 -1.11 5.51 18.14
N ASN A 110 -0.89 6.68 17.53
CA ASN A 110 -0.95 6.85 16.08
C ASN A 110 0.11 6.01 15.36
N VAL A 111 1.34 5.94 15.91
CA VAL A 111 2.42 5.11 15.34
C VAL A 111 2.06 3.63 15.41
N THR A 112 1.49 3.18 16.54
CA THR A 112 1.03 1.79 16.68
C THR A 112 -0.07 1.48 15.68
N LYS A 113 -1.03 2.40 15.53
CA LYS A 113 -2.11 2.30 14.55
C LYS A 113 -1.58 2.23 13.11
N ILE A 114 -0.57 3.03 12.74
CA ILE A 114 0.11 2.91 11.44
C ILE A 114 0.66 1.50 11.24
N ILE A 115 1.36 0.96 12.24
CA ILE A 115 1.94 -0.39 12.14
C ILE A 115 0.80 -1.40 11.94
N ASP A 116 -0.27 -1.33 12.72
CA ASP A 116 -1.40 -2.25 12.61
C ASP A 116 -2.15 -2.14 11.27
N SER A 117 -2.28 -0.93 10.73
CA SER A 117 -2.99 -0.60 9.50
C SER A 117 -2.21 -0.95 8.23
N PHE A 118 -0.88 -0.88 8.27
CA PHE A 118 -0.02 -1.05 7.09
C PHE A 118 0.82 -2.33 7.14
N HIS A 119 1.39 -2.69 8.28
CA HIS A 119 2.32 -3.81 8.38
C HIS A 119 1.59 -5.15 8.15
N TYR A 120 2.08 -5.93 7.19
CA TYR A 120 1.43 -7.17 6.73
C TYR A 120 -0.02 -6.98 6.26
N LYS A 121 -0.38 -5.77 5.81
CA LYS A 121 -1.69 -5.47 5.23
C LYS A 121 -1.57 -5.19 3.74
N ASN A 122 -2.65 -5.52 3.03
CA ASN A 122 -2.80 -5.19 1.62
C ASN A 122 -3.40 -3.79 1.48
N ILE A 123 -2.65 -2.85 0.89
CA ILE A 123 -3.06 -1.44 0.76
C ILE A 123 -3.60 -1.12 -0.64
N SER A 124 -3.61 -2.10 -1.55
CA SER A 124 -4.17 -1.94 -2.89
C SER A 124 -5.65 -1.57 -2.82
N GLU A 125 -6.07 -0.61 -3.64
CA GLU A 125 -7.46 -0.15 -3.70
C GLU A 125 -8.32 -1.08 -4.55
N GLU A 126 -7.69 -1.73 -5.53
CA GLU A 126 -8.30 -2.76 -6.37
C GLU A 126 -7.70 -4.13 -6.06
N ARG A 127 -8.52 -5.19 -6.17
CA ARG A 127 -8.11 -6.60 -6.03
C ARG A 127 -7.33 -6.94 -4.75
N LYS A 128 -7.57 -6.20 -3.65
CA LYS A 128 -6.95 -6.40 -2.31
C LYS A 128 -7.03 -7.85 -1.81
N LYS A 129 -8.15 -8.53 -2.07
CA LYS A 129 -8.40 -9.92 -1.66
C LYS A 129 -7.55 -10.95 -2.41
N GLU A 130 -6.94 -10.55 -3.53
CA GLU A 130 -6.07 -11.41 -4.35
C GLU A 130 -4.59 -11.30 -3.96
N GLY A 131 -4.26 -10.52 -2.92
CA GLY A 131 -2.88 -10.36 -2.43
C GLY A 131 -2.12 -9.17 -3.00
N PHE A 132 -2.78 -8.30 -3.78
CA PHE A 132 -2.16 -7.06 -4.28
C PHE A 132 -1.98 -6.03 -3.17
N GLY A 133 -0.85 -5.33 -3.21
CA GLY A 133 -0.47 -4.24 -2.32
C GLY A 133 -0.04 -4.68 -0.93
N PHE A 134 0.50 -5.88 -0.77
CA PHE A 134 1.04 -6.34 0.50
C PHE A 134 2.21 -5.45 0.92
N SER A 135 2.06 -4.77 2.05
CA SER A 135 2.99 -3.74 2.49
C SER A 135 3.69 -4.08 3.80
N LEU A 136 4.94 -3.63 3.90
CA LEU A 136 5.78 -3.75 5.08
C LEU A 136 6.22 -2.35 5.53
N VAL A 137 5.93 -2.03 6.79
CA VAL A 137 6.42 -0.81 7.44
C VAL A 137 7.90 -0.96 7.80
N GLY A 138 8.69 0.06 7.49
CA GLY A 138 10.08 0.17 7.90
C GLY A 138 10.40 1.56 8.45
N ILE A 139 11.50 1.64 9.20
CA ILE A 139 12.05 2.90 9.68
C ILE A 139 12.87 3.60 8.60
N VAL A 140 12.88 4.92 8.66
CA VAL A 140 13.78 5.79 7.88
C VAL A 140 14.86 6.28 8.85
N LYS A 141 16.13 6.14 8.46
CA LYS A 141 17.27 6.62 9.24
C LYS A 141 17.67 8.01 8.78
#